data_AF-A0ABD8B682-F1
#
_entry.id   AF-A0ABD8B682-F1
#
_cell.length_a   1.000
_cell.length_b   1.000
_cell.length_c   1.000
_cell.angle_alpha   90.00
_cell.angle_beta   90.00
_cell.angle_gamma   90.00
#
_symmetry.space_group_name_H-M   'P 1'
#
loop_
_entity.id
_entity.type
_entity.pdbx_description
1 polymer ?
#
loop_
_entity_poly.entity_id
_entity_poly.type
_entity_poly.pdbx_seq_one_letter_code
_entity_poly.pdbx_strand_id
1 'polypeptide(L)'
;MAHAIRFKEAGGPEVLRLQEVVVGDPGPGEVLIRHEAVGLNFADTYFRSGLYPAPLPAGLGVEAAGVVQAVGEGVTQVTEGTGSRTPEARSVPTARNG
;
A
#
# COMPACT_ATOMS: atom_id res chain seq x y z
N MET A 1 2.73 -4.26 13.76
CA MET A 1 2.60 -2.79 13.66
C MET A 1 3.42 -2.34 12.47
N ALA A 2 2.82 -1.60 11.54
CA ALA A 2 3.49 -1.06 10.35
C ALA A 2 3.28 0.45 10.28
N HIS A 3 4.05 1.14 9.44
CA HIS A 3 3.86 2.56 9.18
C HIS A 3 3.35 2.78 7.77
N ALA A 4 2.45 3.75 7.60
CA ALA A 4 1.93 4.15 6.30
C ALA A 4 1.90 5.68 6.19
N ILE A 5 2.14 6.19 4.97
CA ILE A 5 1.88 7.59 4.63
C ILE A 5 0.41 7.72 4.23
N ARG A 6 -0.34 8.58 4.92
CA ARG A 6 -1.76 8.85 4.66
C ARG A 6 -2.04 10.35 4.59
N PHE A 7 -3.14 10.70 3.94
CA PHE A 7 -3.68 12.05 3.88
C PHE A 7 -5.20 12.03 4.06
N LYS A 8 -5.74 13.02 4.77
CA LYS A 8 -7.18 13.14 5.08
C LYS A 8 -7.89 14.17 4.19
N GLU A 9 -7.13 14.97 3.47
CA GLU A 9 -7.58 16.00 2.54
C GLU A 9 -6.51 16.18 1.45
N ALA A 10 -6.91 16.69 0.30
CA ALA A 10 -6.00 17.01 -0.79
C ALA A 10 -5.22 18.30 -0.50
N GLY A 11 -3.96 18.39 -0.95
CA GLY A 11 -3.15 19.60 -0.77
C GLY A 11 -1.68 19.47 -1.16
N GLY A 12 -0.85 20.39 -0.64
CA GLY A 12 0.60 20.34 -0.79
C GLY A 12 1.23 19.22 0.08
N PRO A 13 2.56 19.05 0.06
CA PRO A 13 3.22 17.95 0.77
C PRO A 13 2.91 17.91 2.28
N GLU A 14 2.56 19.06 2.86
CA GLU A 14 2.17 19.28 4.24
C GLU A 14 0.91 18.54 4.70
N VAL A 15 0.14 17.91 3.79
CA VAL A 15 -1.00 17.04 4.18
C VAL A 15 -0.59 15.61 4.51
N LEU A 16 0.63 15.21 4.14
CA LEU A 16 1.13 13.85 4.36
C LEU A 16 1.45 13.62 5.83
N ARG A 17 0.94 12.51 6.38
CA ARG A 17 1.20 12.08 7.76
C ARG A 17 1.72 10.65 7.76
N LEU A 18 2.82 10.42 8.46
CA LEU A 18 3.24 9.08 8.85
C LEU A 18 2.33 8.61 9.99
N GLN A 19 1.69 7.46 9.81
CA GLN A 19 0.79 6.88 10.80
C GLN A 19 1.17 5.44 11.05
N GLU A 20 1.11 5.02 12.31
CA GLU A 20 1.09 3.61 12.64
C GLU A 20 -0.24 2.99 12.21
N VAL A 21 -0.17 1.80 11.63
CA VAL A 21 -1.31 1.04 11.16
C VAL A 21 -1.18 -0.42 11.57
N VAL A 22 -2.34 -1.04 11.81
CA VAL A 22 -2.47 -2.48 11.94
C VAL A 22 -2.78 -3.05 10.57
N VAL A 23 -1.95 -3.98 10.13
CA VAL A 23 -2.16 -4.74 8.89
C VAL A 23 -2.63 -6.13 9.31
N GLY A 24 -3.82 -6.52 8.86
CA GLY A 24 -4.36 -7.85 9.11
C GLY A 24 -3.82 -8.89 8.14
N ASP A 25 -4.25 -10.13 8.31
CA ASP A 25 -3.91 -11.23 7.42
C ASP A 25 -4.48 -11.00 6.00
N PRO A 26 -3.81 -11.50 4.95
CA PRO A 26 -4.31 -11.37 3.58
C PRO A 26 -5.62 -12.16 3.41
N GLY A 27 -6.60 -11.56 2.74
CA GLY A 27 -7.83 -12.25 2.33
C GLY A 27 -7.61 -13.15 1.10
N PRO A 28 -8.66 -13.86 0.63
CA PRO A 28 -8.57 -14.68 -0.58
C PRO A 28 -8.06 -13.89 -1.79
N GLY A 29 -7.08 -14.43 -2.51
CA GLY A 29 -6.43 -13.79 -3.65
C GLY A 29 -5.46 -12.65 -3.31
N GLU A 30 -5.25 -12.34 -2.03
CA GLU A 30 -4.34 -11.28 -1.58
C GLU A 30 -3.01 -11.86 -1.08
N VAL A 31 -1.97 -11.02 -1.07
CA VAL A 31 -0.67 -11.34 -0.49
C VAL A 31 -0.27 -10.23 0.48
N LEU A 32 0.32 -10.62 1.60
CA LEU A 32 0.95 -9.68 2.52
C LEU A 32 2.44 -9.58 2.18
N ILE A 33 2.89 -8.38 1.84
CA ILE A 33 4.29 -8.12 1.49
C ILE A 33 4.90 -7.18 2.54
N ARG A 34 6.06 -7.57 3.10
CA ARG A 34 6.91 -6.64 3.84
C ARG A 34 7.74 -5.86 2.84
N HIS A 35 7.39 -4.59 2.64
CA HIS A 35 8.13 -3.71 1.75
C HIS A 35 9.57 -3.52 2.25
N GLU A 36 10.52 -3.66 1.33
CA GLU A 36 11.94 -3.35 1.54
C GLU A 36 12.35 -2.10 0.74
N ALA A 37 11.65 -1.85 -0.36
CA ALA A 37 11.72 -0.62 -1.15
C ALA A 37 10.34 -0.20 -1.63
N VAL A 38 10.12 1.11 -1.75
CA VAL A 38 8.88 1.70 -2.29
C VAL A 38 9.27 2.68 -3.39
N GLY A 39 8.64 2.57 -4.55
CA GLY A 39 8.83 3.46 -5.67
C GLY A 39 8.13 4.79 -5.42
N LEU A 40 8.79 5.90 -5.77
CA LEU A 40 8.18 7.23 -5.77
C LEU A 40 7.92 7.65 -7.21
N ASN A 41 6.65 7.84 -7.54
CA ASN A 41 6.22 8.22 -8.86
C ASN A 41 5.66 9.64 -8.86
N PHE A 42 5.80 10.36 -9.97
CA PHE A 42 5.25 11.72 -10.06
C PHE A 42 3.72 11.73 -9.91
N ALA A 43 3.05 10.65 -10.32
CA ALA A 43 1.61 10.45 -10.15
C ALA A 43 1.16 10.48 -8.68
N ASP A 44 2.03 10.18 -7.72
CA ASP A 44 1.72 10.29 -6.29
C ASP A 44 1.38 11.74 -5.91
N THR A 45 2.00 12.72 -6.59
CA THR A 45 1.65 14.13 -6.40
C THR A 45 0.23 14.44 -6.86
N TYR A 46 -0.27 13.77 -7.89
CA TYR A 46 -1.61 13.98 -8.45
C TYR A 46 -2.70 13.43 -7.54
N PHE A 47 -2.49 12.26 -6.94
CA PHE A 47 -3.42 11.71 -5.94
C PHE A 47 -3.49 12.60 -4.70
N ARG A 48 -2.34 13.00 -4.17
CA ARG A 48 -2.29 13.81 -2.95
C ARG A 48 -2.74 15.26 -3.18
N SER A 49 -2.50 15.85 -4.36
CA SER A 49 -3.00 17.19 -4.68
C SER A 49 -4.50 17.22 -5.01
N GLY A 50 -5.11 16.05 -5.23
CA GLY A 50 -6.51 15.91 -5.60
C GLY A 50 -6.79 16.02 -7.11
N LEU A 51 -5.75 16.15 -7.95
CA LEU A 51 -5.90 16.08 -9.41
C LEU A 51 -6.46 14.72 -9.84
N TYR A 52 -5.98 13.64 -9.20
CA TYR A 52 -6.57 12.32 -9.29
C TYR A 52 -7.36 12.04 -8.01
N PRO A 53 -8.71 12.00 -8.09
CA PRO A 53 -9.55 11.80 -6.91
C PRO A 53 -9.28 10.44 -6.25
N ALA A 54 -9.18 10.43 -4.92
CA ALA A 54 -9.09 9.23 -4.11
C ALA A 54 -10.09 9.29 -2.94
N PRO A 55 -10.73 8.17 -2.55
CA PRO A 55 -11.54 8.12 -1.35
C PRO A 55 -10.71 8.42 -0.09
N LEU A 56 -11.11 9.43 0.68
CA LEU A 56 -10.40 9.87 1.87
C LEU A 56 -10.97 9.20 3.14
N PRO A 57 -10.14 8.92 4.17
CA PRO A 57 -8.68 9.10 4.21
C PRO A 57 -7.93 8.08 3.35
N ALA A 58 -7.00 8.55 2.53
CA ALA A 58 -6.28 7.73 1.55
C ALA A 58 -4.83 7.42 1.98
N GLY A 59 -4.28 6.34 1.43
CA GLY A 59 -2.83 6.07 1.42
C GLY A 59 -2.18 6.59 0.13
N LEU A 60 -0.85 6.47 0.04
CA LEU A 60 -0.08 6.88 -1.14
C LEU A 60 0.90 5.78 -1.58
N GLY A 61 1.25 5.76 -2.86
CA GLY A 61 2.17 4.80 -3.47
C GLY A 61 1.45 3.61 -4.08
N VAL A 62 1.86 3.23 -5.28
CA VAL A 62 1.34 2.07 -6.04
C VAL A 62 2.44 1.11 -6.47
N GLU A 63 3.68 1.36 -6.06
CA GLU A 63 4.85 0.57 -6.47
C GLU A 63 5.72 0.23 -5.25
N ALA A 64 5.98 -1.05 -5.04
CA ALA A 64 6.89 -1.52 -4.01
C ALA A 64 7.57 -2.84 -4.41
N ALA A 65 8.65 -3.15 -3.71
CA ALA A 65 9.31 -4.44 -3.74
C ALA A 65 9.60 -4.91 -2.31
N GLY A 66 9.52 -6.22 -2.09
CA GLY A 66 9.73 -6.78 -0.78
C GLY A 66 9.54 -8.29 -0.74
N VAL A 67 9.33 -8.81 0.46
CA VAL A 67 9.21 -10.25 0.71
C VAL A 67 7.76 -10.60 1.03
N VAL A 68 7.23 -11.64 0.38
CA VAL A 68 5.91 -12.19 0.71
C VAL A 68 5.97 -12.81 2.11
N GLN A 69 5.22 -12.24 3.05
CA GLN A 69 5.13 -12.73 4.43
C GLN A 69 4.02 -13.75 4.64
N ALA A 70 2.91 -13.59 3.91
CA ALA A 70 1.75 -14.48 3.97
C ALA A 70 1.00 -14.44 2.63
N VAL A 71 0.33 -15.54 2.29
CA VAL A 71 -0.55 -15.63 1.11
C VAL A 71 -1.96 -16.02 1.54
N GLY A 72 -2.96 -15.38 0.94
CA GLY A 72 -4.36 -15.73 1.15
C GLY A 72 -4.80 -16.94 0.34
N GLU A 73 -6.01 -17.44 0.63
CA GLU A 73 -6.59 -18.57 -0.09
C GLU A 73 -6.63 -18.33 -1.61
N GLY A 74 -6.28 -19.36 -2.38
CA GLY A 74 -6.32 -19.33 -3.85
C GLY A 74 -5.13 -18.65 -4.53
N VAL A 75 -4.18 -18.08 -3.79
CA VAL A 75 -2.92 -17.58 -4.35
C VAL A 75 -2.00 -18.74 -4.70
N THR A 76 -1.64 -18.86 -5.97
CA THR A 76 -0.76 -19.93 -6.48
C THR A 76 0.49 -19.44 -7.18
N GLN A 77 0.56 -18.14 -7.52
CA GLN A 77 1.64 -17.56 -8.33
C GLN A 77 2.88 -17.21 -7.51
N VAL A 78 2.75 -17.08 -6.19
CA VAL A 78 3.83 -16.77 -5.26
C VAL A 78 3.63 -17.54 -3.96
N THR A 79 4.71 -17.75 -3.23
CA THR A 79 4.70 -18.36 -1.90
C THR A 79 5.42 -17.47 -0.89
N GLU A 80 5.18 -17.69 0.39
CA GLU A 80 5.91 -17.05 1.48
C GLU A 80 7.43 -17.18 1.30
N GLY A 81 8.17 -16.13 1.65
CA GLY A 81 9.62 -16.03 1.49
C GLY A 81 10.10 -15.62 0.09
N THR A 82 9.23 -15.62 -0.92
CA THR A 82 9.60 -15.20 -2.28
C THR A 82 9.76 -13.67 -2.35
N GLY A 83 10.77 -13.20 -3.10
CA GLY A 83 10.93 -11.79 -3.44
C GLY A 83 9.89 -11.37 -4.49
N SER A 84 9.09 -10.35 -4.18
CA SER A 84 8.02 -9.84 -5.03
C SER A 84 8.29 -8.40 -5.47
N ARG A 85 8.00 -8.11 -6.74
CA ARG A 85 7.92 -6.77 -7.32
C ARG A 85 6.50 -6.58 -7.81
N THR A 86 5.81 -5.54 -7.38
CA THR A 86 4.40 -5.36 -7.73
C THR A 86 4.24 -4.39 -8.90
N PRO A 87 3.61 -4.78 -10.03
CA PRO A 87 2.93 -3.82 -10.90
C PRO A 87 1.50 -3.59 -10.41
N GLU A 88 0.81 -4.64 -9.95
CA GLU A 88 -0.61 -4.61 -9.53
C GLU A 88 -0.98 -5.71 -8.52
N ALA A 89 -0.05 -6.17 -7.67
CA ALA A 89 -0.51 -6.83 -6.45
C ALA A 89 -1.12 -5.71 -5.59
N ARG A 90 -2.37 -5.86 -5.13
CA ARG A 90 -2.94 -4.95 -4.14
C ARG A 90 -2.03 -4.96 -2.91
N SER A 91 -1.08 -4.05 -2.89
CA SER A 91 -0.09 -3.81 -1.86
C SER A 91 -0.77 -3.15 -0.68
N VAL A 92 -1.83 -3.76 -0.12
CA VAL A 92 -2.73 -3.20 0.90
C VAL A 92 -2.59 -1.67 1.00
N PRO A 93 -2.97 -0.90 -0.04
CA PRO A 93 -3.09 0.53 0.15
C PRO A 93 -4.31 0.62 1.05
N THR A 94 -4.07 1.03 2.29
CA THR A 94 -5.04 1.11 3.38
C THR A 94 -5.24 -0.21 4.13
N ALA A 95 -4.77 -0.23 5.38
CA ALA A 95 -5.53 -0.85 6.45
C ALA A 95 -7.01 -0.52 6.20
N ARG A 96 -7.85 -1.57 6.11
CA ARG A 96 -9.30 -1.41 5.99
C ARG A 96 -9.72 -0.31 6.96
N ASN A 97 -10.45 0.71 6.48
CA ASN A 97 -11.09 1.66 7.37
C ASN A 97 -11.96 0.84 8.33
N GLY A 98 -11.50 0.68 9.57
CA GLY A 98 -12.37 0.49 10.71
C GLY A 98 -13.06 1.81 11.03
#